data_AF-A0A358X6L4-F1
#
_entry.id   AF-A0A358X6L4-F1
#
_cell.length_a   1.000
_cell.length_b   1.000
_cell.length_c   1.000
_cell.angle_alpha   90.00
_cell.angle_beta   90.00
_cell.angle_gamma   90.00
#
_symmetry.space_group_name_H-M   'P 1'
#
loop_
_entity.id
_entity.type
_entity.pdbx_description
1 polymer ?
#
loop_
_entity_poly.entity_id
_entity_poly.type
_entity_poly.pdbx_seq_one_letter_code
_entity_poly.pdbx_strand_id
1 'polypeptide(L)'
;MEFNPHNTIVQLCLKGMGMEDAGKNEDASTLFMEAWNEATNDFEHYLAAYYVARQQKAVLDKVQWYETALQYALRIDDIAVKSGLPTVYTHIAECYENINDPDNAKKNYNLAASFRDRVSDTVPFYHGTKADLHAGDLLTAGNDSNYTSEFRMNHIYFTALPNGAGLAATLAKGDGLERVYMVEPTGSFENDPNVTDQKFPGNLTRSYRSEAPLTIVREVTDWTQQTPEQLKQWRKRITNTKEDIIN
;
A
#
# COMPACT_ATOMS: atom_id res chain seq x y z
N MET A 1 -4.30 12.79 1.32
CA MET A 1 -3.18 12.84 0.39
C MET A 1 -3.25 11.60 -0.49
N GLU A 2 -3.09 11.72 -1.80
CA GLU A 2 -3.02 10.55 -2.69
C GLU A 2 -1.56 10.08 -2.77
N PHE A 3 -1.33 8.78 -2.63
CA PHE A 3 0.00 8.21 -2.77
C PHE A 3 0.50 8.40 -4.20
N ASN A 4 1.60 9.12 -4.36
CA ASN A 4 2.20 9.38 -5.66
C ASN A 4 3.47 8.52 -5.85
N PRO A 5 3.43 7.47 -6.69
CA PRO A 5 4.61 6.68 -6.96
C PRO A 5 5.73 7.48 -7.65
N HIS A 6 5.43 8.61 -8.30
CA HIS A 6 6.41 9.48 -8.94
C HIS A 6 7.06 10.50 -8.00
N ASN A 7 6.70 10.52 -6.72
CA ASN A 7 7.38 11.35 -5.73
C ASN A 7 8.86 10.95 -5.62
N THR A 8 9.77 11.93 -5.59
CA THR A 8 11.23 11.70 -5.57
C THR A 8 11.65 10.84 -4.38
N ILE A 9 11.12 11.12 -3.18
CA ILE A 9 11.45 10.40 -1.95
C ILE A 9 10.94 8.96 -2.00
N VAL A 10 9.72 8.77 -2.52
CA VAL A 10 9.16 7.43 -2.79
C VAL A 10 10.06 6.65 -3.78
N GLN A 11 10.56 7.30 -4.83
CA GLN A 11 11.46 6.68 -5.80
C GLN A 11 12.84 6.33 -5.21
N LEU A 12 13.41 7.20 -4.37
CA LEU A 12 14.65 6.91 -3.65
C LEU A 12 14.47 5.71 -2.71
N CYS A 13 13.37 5.65 -1.96
CA CYS A 13 13.05 4.50 -1.11
C CYS A 13 12.88 3.21 -1.93
N LEU A 14 12.21 3.26 -3.09
CA LEU A 14 12.08 2.11 -3.99
C LEU A 14 13.43 1.62 -4.54
N LYS A 15 14.33 2.54 -4.88
CA LYS A 15 15.69 2.19 -5.30
C LYS A 15 16.47 1.57 -4.15
N GLY A 16 16.36 2.13 -2.94
CA GLY A 16 17.00 1.62 -1.73
C GLY A 16 16.56 0.19 -1.42
N MET A 17 15.26 -0.10 -1.47
CA MET A 17 14.73 -1.47 -1.35
C MET A 17 15.31 -2.41 -2.41
N GLY A 18 15.40 -1.97 -3.67
CA GLY A 18 16.04 -2.78 -4.71
C GLY A 18 17.53 -3.06 -4.45
N MET A 19 18.22 -2.19 -3.70
CA MET A 19 19.60 -2.45 -3.25
C MET A 19 19.62 -3.42 -2.07
N GLU A 20 18.67 -3.35 -1.14
CA GLU A 20 18.50 -4.35 -0.06
C GLU A 20 18.27 -5.73 -0.65
N ASP A 21 17.36 -5.88 -1.62
CA ASP A 21 17.06 -7.14 -2.31
C ASP A 21 18.29 -7.73 -3.02
N ALA A 22 19.19 -6.85 -3.49
CA ALA A 22 20.46 -7.22 -4.09
C ALA A 22 21.59 -7.48 -3.08
N GLY A 23 21.31 -7.38 -1.77
CA GLY A 23 22.29 -7.55 -0.68
C GLY A 23 23.25 -6.37 -0.49
N LYS A 24 22.98 -5.22 -1.11
CA LYS A 24 23.83 -4.01 -1.10
C LYS A 24 23.36 -3.02 -0.03
N ASN A 25 23.50 -3.41 1.23
CA ASN A 25 22.97 -2.64 2.37
C ASN A 25 23.59 -1.24 2.50
N GLU A 26 24.87 -1.04 2.17
CA GLU A 26 25.52 0.28 2.24
C GLU A 26 24.97 1.25 1.18
N ASP A 27 24.74 0.75 -0.04
CA ASP A 27 24.10 1.52 -1.11
C ASP A 27 22.64 1.86 -0.75
N ALA A 28 21.91 0.90 -0.17
CA ALA A 28 20.56 1.11 0.33
C ALA A 28 20.52 2.20 1.42
N SER A 29 21.41 2.11 2.41
CA SER A 29 21.52 3.10 3.48
C SER A 29 21.85 4.49 2.95
N THR A 30 22.68 4.60 1.91
CA THR A 30 23.00 5.88 1.27
C THR A 30 21.75 6.49 0.64
N LEU A 31 20.98 5.69 -0.11
CA LEU A 31 19.74 6.13 -0.76
C LEU A 31 18.66 6.56 0.24
N PHE A 32 18.51 5.84 1.36
CA PHE A 32 17.53 6.23 2.38
C PHE A 32 17.95 7.51 3.12
N MET A 33 19.24 7.72 3.37
CA MET A 33 19.73 8.97 3.93
C MET A 33 19.60 10.14 2.96
N GLU A 34 19.81 9.92 1.66
CA GLU A 34 19.52 10.91 0.61
C GLU A 34 18.03 11.27 0.63
N ALA A 35 17.14 10.27 0.68
CA ALA A 35 15.70 10.48 0.81
C ALA A 35 15.32 11.31 2.04
N TRP A 36 16.00 11.10 3.17
CA TRP A 36 15.80 11.89 4.38
C TRP A 36 16.25 13.35 4.21
N ASN A 37 17.43 13.57 3.64
CA ASN A 37 17.98 14.91 3.46
C ASN A 37 17.21 15.74 2.41
N GLU A 38 16.60 15.10 1.42
CA GLU A 38 15.81 15.75 0.38
C GLU A 38 14.33 15.91 0.76
N ALA A 39 13.87 15.28 1.84
CA ALA A 39 12.48 15.37 2.27
C ALA A 39 12.08 16.82 2.60
N THR A 40 10.89 17.21 2.13
CA THR A 40 10.41 18.60 2.23
C THR A 40 9.13 18.75 3.05
N ASN A 41 8.42 17.65 3.29
CA ASN A 41 7.14 17.64 4.02
C ASN A 41 7.07 16.45 4.99
N ASP A 42 6.07 16.47 5.87
CA ASP A 42 5.96 15.47 6.92
C ASP A 42 5.81 14.04 6.37
N PHE A 43 5.10 13.85 5.25
CA PHE A 43 4.93 12.53 4.65
C PHE A 43 6.26 11.96 4.13
N GLU A 44 7.05 12.80 3.47
CA GLU A 44 8.37 12.43 2.98
C GLU A 44 9.34 12.10 4.13
N HIS A 45 9.36 12.93 5.18
CA HIS A 45 10.20 12.67 6.36
C HIS A 45 9.77 11.40 7.09
N TYR A 46 8.46 11.17 7.24
CA TYR A 46 7.93 9.92 7.79
C TYR A 46 8.47 8.70 7.02
N LEU A 47 8.32 8.73 5.69
CA LEU A 47 8.73 7.61 4.85
C LEU A 47 10.23 7.38 4.89
N ALA A 48 11.01 8.45 4.72
CA ALA A 48 12.48 8.35 4.72
C ALA A 48 13.00 7.86 6.08
N ALA A 49 12.52 8.42 7.19
CA ALA A 49 12.93 7.98 8.53
C ALA A 49 12.63 6.50 8.79
N TYR A 50 11.48 6.00 8.32
CA TYR A 50 11.13 4.58 8.43
C TYR A 50 12.17 3.67 7.77
N TYR A 51 12.65 4.02 6.56
CA TYR A 51 13.66 3.22 5.88
C TYR A 51 15.07 3.42 6.43
N VAL A 52 15.41 4.63 6.89
CA VAL A 52 16.67 4.86 7.59
C VAL A 52 16.73 3.99 8.85
N ALA A 53 15.63 3.85 9.59
CA ALA A 53 15.55 2.98 10.77
C ALA A 53 15.88 1.53 10.44
N ARG A 54 15.34 0.98 9.34
CA ARG A 54 15.58 -0.41 8.91
C ARG A 54 17.06 -0.76 8.74
N GLN A 55 17.86 0.23 8.32
CA GLN A 55 19.29 0.06 8.05
C GLN A 55 20.20 0.25 9.26
N GLN A 56 19.71 0.75 10.40
CA GLN A 56 20.58 0.97 11.55
C GLN A 56 21.04 -0.36 12.16
N LYS A 57 22.30 -0.41 12.61
CA LYS A 57 22.86 -1.61 13.24
C LYS A 57 22.59 -1.65 14.74
N ALA A 58 22.68 -0.51 15.41
CA ALA A 58 22.40 -0.41 16.84
C ALA A 58 20.89 -0.31 17.06
N VAL A 59 20.37 -1.10 18.00
CA VAL A 59 18.93 -1.12 18.30
C VAL A 59 18.45 0.24 18.81
N LEU A 60 19.25 0.96 19.59
CA LEU A 60 18.88 2.31 20.06
C LEU A 60 18.74 3.31 18.92
N ASP A 61 19.60 3.24 17.90
CA ASP A 61 19.50 4.09 16.72
C ASP A 61 18.25 3.72 15.90
N LYS A 62 17.90 2.42 15.79
CA LYS A 62 16.63 1.98 15.18
C LYS A 62 15.43 2.62 15.87
N VAL A 63 15.39 2.56 17.21
CA VAL A 63 14.30 3.15 18.00
C VAL A 63 14.18 4.64 17.72
N GLN A 64 15.29 5.39 17.77
CA GLN A 64 15.27 6.84 17.52
C GLN A 64 14.72 7.19 16.14
N TRP A 65 15.10 6.44 15.10
CA TRP A 65 14.58 6.66 13.76
C TRP A 65 13.12 6.25 13.58
N TYR A 66 12.68 5.13 14.17
CA TYR A 66 11.26 4.76 14.14
C TYR A 66 10.39 5.74 14.94
N GLU A 67 10.86 6.23 16.08
CA GLU A 67 10.19 7.29 16.85
C GLU A 67 10.13 8.60 16.06
N THR A 68 11.18 8.93 15.31
CA THR A 68 11.19 10.07 14.39
C THR A 68 10.15 9.89 13.29
N ALA A 69 10.11 8.73 12.63
CA ALA A 69 9.10 8.41 11.63
C ALA A 69 7.68 8.55 12.21
N LEU A 70 7.46 8.00 13.42
CA LEU A 70 6.19 8.08 14.13
C LEU A 70 5.77 9.53 14.42
N GLN A 71 6.70 10.38 14.87
CA GLN A 71 6.41 11.79 15.14
C GLN A 71 5.91 12.54 13.90
N TYR A 72 6.52 12.29 12.73
CA TYR A 72 6.06 12.86 11.47
C TYR A 72 4.71 12.27 11.05
N ALA A 73 4.54 10.96 11.15
CA ALA A 73 3.28 10.29 10.81
C ALA A 73 2.08 10.83 11.61
N LEU A 74 2.27 11.06 12.92
CA LEU A 74 1.21 11.55 13.82
C LEU A 74 0.78 13.00 13.55
N ARG A 75 1.59 13.79 12.84
CA ARG A 75 1.23 15.17 12.42
C ARG A 75 0.32 15.18 11.20
N ILE A 76 0.23 14.05 10.48
CA ILE A 76 -0.50 13.94 9.24
C ILE A 76 -1.91 13.41 9.53
N ASP A 77 -2.93 14.22 9.24
CA ASP A 77 -4.32 13.81 9.33
C ASP A 77 -4.77 13.10 8.03
N ASP A 78 -4.19 11.92 7.78
CA ASP A 78 -4.46 11.13 6.58
C ASP A 78 -4.67 9.65 6.92
N ILE A 79 -5.72 9.04 6.38
CA ILE A 79 -6.08 7.64 6.66
C ILE A 79 -5.01 6.66 6.15
N ALA A 80 -4.39 6.94 5.01
CA ALA A 80 -3.39 6.08 4.40
C ALA A 80 -2.11 6.10 5.25
N VAL A 81 -1.69 7.26 5.75
CA VAL A 81 -0.57 7.34 6.71
C VAL A 81 -0.90 6.66 8.04
N LYS A 82 -2.09 6.93 8.60
CA LYS A 82 -2.53 6.31 9.87
C LYS A 82 -2.56 4.78 9.79
N SER A 83 -2.88 4.22 8.61
CA SER A 83 -2.87 2.77 8.41
C SER A 83 -1.49 2.13 8.58
N GLY A 84 -0.40 2.89 8.49
CA GLY A 84 0.97 2.41 8.74
C GLY A 84 1.43 2.50 10.19
N LEU A 85 0.69 3.21 11.05
CA LEU A 85 1.04 3.35 12.48
C LEU A 85 1.16 2.01 13.22
N PRO A 86 0.28 1.00 13.02
CA PRO A 86 0.46 -0.31 13.64
C PRO A 86 1.83 -0.93 13.34
N THR A 87 2.31 -0.81 12.11
CA THR A 87 3.58 -1.36 11.65
C THR A 87 4.77 -0.65 12.31
N VAL A 88 4.74 0.69 12.36
CA VAL A 88 5.79 1.47 13.04
C VAL A 88 5.83 1.16 14.54
N TYR A 89 4.69 1.13 15.22
CA TYR A 89 4.62 0.78 16.64
C TYR A 89 5.11 -0.65 16.91
N THR A 90 4.78 -1.59 16.02
CA THR A 90 5.26 -2.99 16.12
C THR A 90 6.78 -3.04 16.06
N HIS A 91 7.41 -2.36 15.09
CA HIS A 91 8.87 -2.32 15.01
C HIS A 91 9.55 -1.63 16.20
N ILE A 92 8.95 -0.57 16.74
CA ILE A 92 9.43 0.04 17.99
C ILE A 92 9.35 -0.97 19.14
N ALA A 93 8.24 -1.72 19.24
CA ALA A 93 8.07 -2.74 20.28
C ALA A 93 9.13 -3.85 20.18
N GLU A 94 9.36 -4.39 18.98
CA GLU A 94 10.39 -5.38 18.69
C GLU A 94 11.79 -4.88 19.06
N CYS A 95 12.08 -3.60 18.82
CA CYS A 95 13.34 -3.00 19.25
C CYS A 95 13.48 -2.97 20.78
N TYR A 96 12.42 -2.63 21.52
CA TYR A 96 12.42 -2.68 22.99
C TYR A 96 12.57 -4.11 23.52
N GLU A 97 11.98 -5.11 22.87
CA GLU A 97 12.21 -6.52 23.22
C GLU A 97 13.68 -6.92 23.06
N ASN A 98 14.34 -6.48 21.98
CA ASN A 98 15.75 -6.77 21.72
C ASN A 98 16.72 -6.18 22.76
N ILE A 99 16.32 -5.12 23.48
CA ILE A 99 17.09 -4.56 24.60
C ILE A 99 16.57 -5.00 25.97
N ASN A 100 15.70 -6.01 26.02
CA ASN A 100 15.07 -6.55 27.23
C ASN A 100 14.29 -5.50 28.05
N ASP A 101 13.54 -4.63 27.36
CA ASP A 101 12.62 -3.66 27.95
C ASP A 101 11.15 -4.06 27.67
N PRO A 102 10.59 -5.02 28.44
CA PRO A 102 9.26 -5.56 28.18
C PRO A 102 8.14 -4.54 28.43
N ASP A 103 8.37 -3.54 29.27
CA ASP A 103 7.36 -2.52 29.58
C ASP A 103 7.13 -1.60 28.39
N ASN A 104 8.21 -1.10 27.77
CA ASN A 104 8.11 -0.30 26.56
C ASN A 104 7.67 -1.14 25.34
N ALA A 105 8.10 -2.39 25.24
CA ALA A 105 7.60 -3.30 24.20
C ALA A 105 6.07 -3.45 24.29
N LYS A 106 5.56 -3.81 25.46
CA LYS A 106 4.11 -3.99 25.70
C LYS A 106 3.32 -2.72 25.43
N LYS A 107 3.83 -1.56 25.86
CA LYS A 107 3.20 -0.26 25.58
C LYS A 107 3.02 -0.04 24.07
N ASN A 108 4.05 -0.29 23.28
CA ASN A 108 4.01 -0.08 21.83
C ASN A 108 3.13 -1.11 21.12
N TYR A 109 3.12 -2.38 21.54
CA TYR A 109 2.16 -3.37 21.02
C TYR A 109 0.71 -2.98 21.28
N ASN A 110 0.39 -2.45 22.47
CA ASN A 110 -0.95 -1.96 22.78
C ASN A 110 -1.34 -0.77 21.89
N LEU A 111 -0.39 0.14 21.63
CA LEU A 111 -0.60 1.25 20.70
C LEU A 111 -0.84 0.71 19.29
N ALA A 112 -0.02 -0.22 18.79
CA ALA A 112 -0.22 -0.85 17.48
C ALA A 112 -1.62 -1.45 17.33
N ALA A 113 -2.07 -2.21 18.35
CA ALA A 113 -3.40 -2.81 18.36
C ALA A 113 -4.53 -1.76 18.32
N SER A 114 -4.37 -0.62 19.02
CA SER A 114 -5.38 0.45 19.06
C SER A 114 -5.65 1.12 17.69
N PHE A 115 -4.74 0.95 16.73
CA PHE A 115 -4.87 1.47 15.36
C PHE A 115 -5.34 0.43 14.34
N ARG A 116 -5.34 -0.89 14.65
CA ARG A 116 -5.70 -1.95 13.68
C ARG A 116 -7.19 -1.97 13.31
N ASP A 117 -8.09 -1.62 14.23
CA ASP A 117 -9.54 -1.76 14.03
C ASP A 117 -10.21 -0.55 13.35
N ARG A 118 -9.44 0.36 12.75
CA ARG A 118 -9.96 1.61 12.16
C ARG A 118 -9.82 1.65 10.63
N VAL A 119 -10.26 0.60 9.94
CA VAL A 119 -10.55 0.71 8.50
C VAL A 119 -11.88 1.45 8.35
N SER A 120 -11.83 2.77 8.45
CA SER A 120 -13.01 3.66 8.39
C SER A 120 -13.00 4.49 7.11
N ASP A 121 -12.65 3.87 5.99
CA ASP A 121 -12.71 4.58 4.73
C ASP A 121 -14.18 4.73 4.31
N THR A 122 -14.69 5.96 4.33
CA THR A 122 -16.10 6.28 4.02
C THR A 122 -16.24 7.03 2.70
N VAL A 123 -15.20 7.02 1.86
CA VAL A 123 -15.24 7.63 0.53
C VAL A 123 -15.83 6.65 -0.49
N PRO A 124 -16.30 7.12 -1.67
CA PRO A 124 -16.65 6.21 -2.74
C PRO A 124 -15.48 5.28 -3.09
N PHE A 125 -15.78 3.99 -3.25
CA PHE A 125 -14.82 3.01 -3.73
C PHE A 125 -14.92 2.86 -5.25
N TYR A 126 -13.84 2.36 -5.85
CA TYR A 126 -13.69 2.19 -7.28
C TYR A 126 -13.15 0.81 -7.62
N HIS A 127 -13.76 0.19 -8.62
CA HIS A 127 -13.33 -1.08 -9.20
C HIS A 127 -12.95 -0.87 -10.66
N GLY A 128 -11.71 -1.23 -11.02
CA GLY A 128 -11.21 -1.18 -12.39
C GLY A 128 -11.29 -2.53 -13.07
N THR A 129 -11.89 -2.60 -14.25
CA THR A 129 -12.06 -3.86 -14.99
C THR A 129 -12.22 -3.61 -16.49
N LYS A 130 -12.28 -4.70 -17.26
CA LYS A 130 -12.72 -4.72 -18.67
C LYS A 130 -14.08 -5.36 -18.88
N ALA A 131 -14.71 -5.82 -17.81
CA ALA A 131 -16.08 -6.31 -17.85
C ALA A 131 -17.06 -5.15 -18.13
N ASP A 132 -18.07 -5.42 -18.95
CA ASP A 132 -19.13 -4.47 -19.29
C ASP A 132 -20.27 -4.57 -18.26
N LEU A 133 -20.12 -3.84 -17.15
CA LEU A 133 -21.06 -3.81 -16.04
C LEU A 133 -21.97 -2.58 -16.08
N HIS A 134 -23.15 -2.70 -15.50
CA HIS A 134 -24.19 -1.66 -15.45
C HIS A 134 -24.53 -1.29 -14.01
N ALA A 135 -25.08 -0.08 -13.82
CA ALA A 135 -25.57 0.34 -12.51
C ALA A 135 -26.65 -0.62 -11.98
N GLY A 136 -26.53 -1.00 -10.71
CA GLY A 136 -27.38 -2.00 -10.07
C GLY A 136 -26.87 -3.44 -10.16
N ASP A 137 -25.86 -3.71 -10.99
CA ASP A 137 -25.24 -5.04 -11.04
C ASP A 137 -24.55 -5.37 -9.70
N LEU A 138 -24.54 -6.66 -9.36
CA LEU A 138 -23.78 -7.20 -8.24
C LEU A 138 -22.53 -7.89 -8.77
N LEU A 139 -21.38 -7.29 -8.49
CA LEU A 139 -20.09 -7.91 -8.74
C LEU A 139 -19.80 -8.91 -7.62
N THR A 140 -19.54 -10.16 -7.96
CA THR A 140 -19.24 -11.24 -7.01
C THR A 140 -17.81 -11.75 -7.16
N ALA A 141 -17.26 -12.32 -6.09
CA ALA A 141 -16.02 -13.09 -6.17
C ALA A 141 -16.19 -14.35 -7.03
N GLY A 142 -15.09 -15.05 -7.30
CA GLY A 142 -15.08 -16.31 -8.04
C GLY A 142 -14.81 -16.16 -9.54
N ASN A 143 -14.25 -15.05 -9.99
CA ASN A 143 -13.74 -14.88 -11.36
C ASN A 143 -12.26 -15.30 -11.46
N ASP A 144 -11.78 -15.51 -12.69
CA ASP A 144 -10.38 -15.82 -12.96
C ASP A 144 -9.47 -14.63 -12.61
N SER A 145 -8.26 -14.92 -12.13
CA SER A 145 -7.27 -13.91 -11.77
C SER A 145 -6.72 -13.17 -13.01
N ASN A 146 -6.66 -11.84 -12.88
CA ASN A 146 -6.02 -10.97 -13.85
C ASN A 146 -4.50 -11.18 -13.97
N TYR A 147 -3.86 -11.85 -13.01
CA TYR A 147 -2.41 -11.98 -12.96
C TYR A 147 -1.94 -13.42 -13.20
N THR A 148 -2.65 -14.42 -12.68
CA THR A 148 -2.26 -15.84 -12.79
C THR A 148 -3.37 -16.68 -13.39
N SER A 149 -3.12 -17.34 -14.53
CA SER A 149 -4.16 -17.97 -15.35
C SER A 149 -4.85 -19.20 -14.76
N GLU A 150 -4.46 -19.64 -13.56
CA GLU A 150 -5.01 -20.84 -12.89
C GLU A 150 -5.67 -20.54 -11.53
N PHE A 151 -5.77 -19.26 -11.14
CA PHE A 151 -6.36 -18.88 -9.86
C PHE A 151 -7.76 -18.32 -10.02
N ARG A 152 -8.68 -18.86 -9.22
CA ARG A 152 -10.01 -18.31 -9.01
C ARG A 152 -9.97 -17.41 -7.78
N MET A 153 -10.33 -16.13 -7.95
CA MET A 153 -10.22 -15.15 -6.88
C MET A 153 -11.36 -15.34 -5.86
N ASN A 154 -11.01 -15.47 -4.58
CA ASN A 154 -11.96 -15.58 -3.46
C ASN A 154 -12.52 -14.22 -3.06
N HIS A 155 -11.87 -13.14 -3.50
CA HIS A 155 -12.23 -11.78 -3.17
C HIS A 155 -12.42 -10.91 -4.41
N ILE A 156 -13.16 -9.81 -4.22
CA ILE A 156 -13.29 -8.70 -5.16
C ILE A 156 -12.38 -7.59 -4.68
N TYR A 157 -11.57 -7.03 -5.57
CA TYR A 157 -10.57 -6.01 -5.25
C TYR A 157 -11.05 -4.64 -5.71
N PHE A 158 -10.87 -3.64 -4.87
CA PHE A 158 -11.30 -2.26 -5.12
C PHE A 158 -10.41 -1.28 -4.34
N THR A 159 -10.50 0.00 -4.65
CA THR A 159 -9.68 1.04 -4.02
C THR A 159 -10.48 2.30 -3.78
N ALA A 160 -10.07 3.10 -2.79
CA ALA A 160 -10.61 4.44 -2.59
C ALA A 160 -9.99 5.50 -3.54
N LEU A 161 -9.12 5.09 -4.47
CA LEU A 161 -8.42 5.98 -5.41
C LEU A 161 -8.86 5.69 -6.86
N PRO A 162 -9.50 6.65 -7.58
CA PRO A 162 -9.99 6.41 -8.94
C PRO A 162 -8.85 6.12 -9.93
N ASN A 163 -7.69 6.77 -9.79
CA ASN A 163 -6.52 6.49 -10.62
C ASN A 163 -5.94 5.09 -10.37
N GLY A 164 -6.02 4.60 -9.12
CA GLY A 164 -5.65 3.23 -8.77
C GLY A 164 -6.55 2.21 -9.47
N ALA A 165 -7.86 2.45 -9.50
CA ALA A 165 -8.80 1.65 -10.25
C ALA A 165 -8.56 1.74 -11.77
N GLY A 166 -8.25 2.93 -12.30
CA GLY A 166 -7.86 3.09 -13.71
C GLY A 166 -6.66 2.23 -14.10
N LEU A 167 -5.60 2.23 -13.28
CA LEU A 167 -4.45 1.36 -13.49
C LEU A 167 -4.85 -0.13 -13.45
N ALA A 168 -5.71 -0.53 -12.51
CA ALA A 168 -6.21 -1.90 -12.44
C ALA A 168 -7.02 -2.30 -13.70
N ALA A 169 -7.85 -1.41 -14.22
CA ALA A 169 -8.60 -1.63 -15.46
C ALA A 169 -7.67 -1.87 -16.65
N THR A 170 -6.60 -1.07 -16.77
CA THR A 170 -5.63 -1.25 -17.86
C THR A 170 -4.83 -2.54 -17.74
N LEU A 171 -4.59 -3.02 -16.51
CA LEU A 171 -3.89 -4.27 -16.24
C LEU A 171 -4.80 -5.51 -16.33
N ALA A 172 -6.12 -5.33 -16.30
CA ALA A 172 -7.08 -6.43 -16.37
C ALA A 172 -6.94 -7.24 -17.67
N LYS A 173 -7.16 -8.56 -17.56
CA LYS A 173 -7.17 -9.46 -18.70
C LYS A 173 -8.41 -9.24 -19.57
N GLY A 174 -8.30 -9.62 -20.84
CA GLY A 174 -9.37 -9.49 -21.83
C GLY A 174 -9.16 -8.32 -22.80
N ASP A 175 -9.94 -8.37 -23.87
CA ASP A 175 -9.89 -7.41 -24.99
C ASP A 175 -10.99 -6.33 -24.90
N GLY A 176 -11.75 -6.33 -23.80
CA GLY A 176 -12.75 -5.30 -23.51
C GLY A 176 -12.14 -3.93 -23.25
N LEU A 177 -13.00 -2.90 -23.30
CA LEU A 177 -12.61 -1.53 -22.97
C LEU A 177 -12.25 -1.42 -21.48
N GLU A 178 -11.27 -0.58 -21.17
CA GLU A 178 -10.90 -0.27 -19.79
C GLU A 178 -11.98 0.60 -19.16
N ARG A 179 -12.53 0.14 -18.03
CA ARG A 179 -13.63 0.80 -17.34
C ARG A 179 -13.36 0.90 -15.85
N VAL A 180 -13.81 2.00 -15.25
CA VAL A 180 -13.77 2.22 -13.81
C VAL A 180 -15.19 2.42 -13.31
N TYR A 181 -15.58 1.66 -12.30
CA TYR A 181 -16.90 1.73 -11.69
C TYR A 181 -16.79 2.24 -10.27
N MET A 182 -17.68 3.16 -9.90
CA MET A 182 -17.94 3.45 -8.49
C MET A 182 -18.75 2.30 -7.89
N VAL A 183 -18.32 1.81 -6.73
CA VAL A 183 -18.87 0.61 -6.10
C VAL A 183 -19.16 0.81 -4.62
N GLU A 184 -20.15 0.07 -4.12
CA GLU A 184 -20.51 0.03 -2.70
C GLU A 184 -20.41 -1.41 -2.18
N PRO A 185 -19.56 -1.67 -1.14
CA PRO A 185 -19.52 -2.96 -0.49
C PRO A 185 -20.85 -3.31 0.18
N THR A 186 -21.33 -4.53 -0.05
CA THR A 186 -22.56 -5.04 0.61
C THR A 186 -22.30 -5.68 1.97
N GLY A 187 -21.02 -5.85 2.34
CA GLY A 187 -20.58 -6.45 3.59
C GLY A 187 -19.23 -5.90 4.05
N SER A 188 -18.61 -6.59 5.01
CA SER A 188 -17.28 -6.22 5.51
C SER A 188 -16.20 -6.40 4.44
N PHE A 189 -15.18 -5.57 4.52
CA PHE A 189 -13.99 -5.65 3.68
C PHE A 189 -12.74 -5.42 4.54
N GLU A 190 -11.59 -5.77 3.98
CA GLU A 190 -10.29 -5.63 4.62
C GLU A 190 -9.28 -4.99 3.67
N ASN A 191 -8.13 -4.56 4.22
CA ASN A 191 -7.01 -4.10 3.41
C ASN A 191 -6.55 -5.21 2.45
N ASP A 192 -6.18 -4.84 1.23
CA ASP A 192 -5.58 -5.79 0.28
C ASP A 192 -4.16 -6.16 0.77
N PRO A 193 -3.92 -7.42 1.18
CA PRO A 193 -2.62 -7.84 1.69
C PRO A 193 -1.53 -7.83 0.61
N ASN A 194 -1.89 -7.82 -0.67
CA ASN A 194 -0.92 -7.81 -1.78
C ASN A 194 -0.22 -6.45 -1.96
N VAL A 195 -0.75 -5.39 -1.34
CA VAL A 195 -0.19 -4.03 -1.45
C VAL A 195 -0.14 -3.27 -0.12
N THR A 196 -0.70 -3.82 0.95
CA THR A 196 -0.63 -3.28 2.31
C THR A 196 0.54 -3.88 3.05
N ASP A 197 1.36 -3.03 3.69
CA ASP A 197 2.56 -3.44 4.45
C ASP A 197 3.61 -4.22 3.63
N GLN A 198 3.49 -4.25 2.30
CA GLN A 198 4.42 -4.96 1.42
C GLN A 198 5.70 -4.16 1.18
N LYS A 199 5.57 -2.99 0.53
CA LYS A 199 6.70 -2.10 0.28
C LYS A 199 6.76 -1.04 1.37
N PHE A 200 5.65 -0.35 1.56
CA PHE A 200 5.54 0.75 2.51
C PHE A 200 4.65 0.35 3.68
N PRO A 201 4.90 0.91 4.88
CA PRO A 201 4.05 0.66 6.04
C PRO A 201 2.62 1.17 5.79
N GLY A 202 1.65 0.29 6.03
CA GLY A 202 0.22 0.52 5.86
C GLY A 202 -0.28 0.36 4.43
N ASN A 203 -1.49 0.86 4.21
CA ASN A 203 -2.24 0.80 2.96
C ASN A 203 -2.20 2.17 2.24
N LEU A 204 -1.02 2.58 1.76
CA LEU A 204 -0.86 3.86 1.05
C LEU A 204 -1.69 3.95 -0.24
N THR A 205 -1.97 2.80 -0.86
CA THR A 205 -2.79 2.73 -2.08
C THR A 205 -4.29 2.70 -1.80
N ARG A 206 -4.69 2.63 -0.52
CA ARG A 206 -6.08 2.47 -0.08
C ARG A 206 -6.81 1.39 -0.89
N SER A 207 -6.14 0.25 -1.06
CA SER A 207 -6.65 -0.91 -1.77
C SER A 207 -7.23 -1.90 -0.78
N TYR A 208 -8.37 -2.47 -1.13
CA TYR A 208 -9.18 -3.31 -0.27
C TYR A 208 -9.67 -4.54 -1.03
N ARG A 209 -10.09 -5.54 -0.27
CA ARG A 209 -10.73 -6.73 -0.82
C ARG A 209 -11.94 -7.16 0.02
N SER A 210 -12.92 -7.79 -0.63
CA SER A 210 -14.16 -8.27 -0.01
C SER A 210 -14.59 -9.62 -0.58
N GLU A 211 -15.02 -10.54 0.28
CA GLU A 211 -15.74 -11.76 -0.13
C GLU A 211 -17.21 -11.45 -0.47
N ALA A 212 -17.80 -10.47 0.23
CA ALA A 212 -19.16 -10.02 -0.02
C ALA A 212 -19.24 -9.26 -1.37
N PRO A 213 -20.36 -9.35 -2.10
CA PRO A 213 -20.54 -8.66 -3.36
C PRO A 213 -20.35 -7.13 -3.26
N LEU A 214 -20.01 -6.51 -4.38
CA LEU A 214 -20.03 -5.06 -4.54
C LEU A 214 -21.19 -4.66 -5.45
N THR A 215 -21.95 -3.63 -5.07
CA THR A 215 -22.97 -3.05 -5.94
C THR A 215 -22.33 -2.02 -6.86
N ILE A 216 -22.57 -2.14 -8.17
CA ILE A 216 -22.13 -1.14 -9.14
C ILE A 216 -23.06 0.08 -9.04
N VAL A 217 -22.52 1.23 -8.65
CA VAL A 217 -23.29 2.48 -8.55
C VAL A 217 -23.39 3.14 -9.93
N ARG A 218 -22.24 3.31 -10.61
CA ARG A 218 -22.13 3.93 -11.94
C ARG A 218 -20.74 3.76 -12.52
N GLU A 219 -20.61 3.97 -13.83
CA GLU A 219 -19.31 4.15 -14.49
C GLU A 219 -18.73 5.55 -14.18
N VAL A 220 -17.41 5.62 -14.09
CA VAL A 220 -16.62 6.82 -13.84
C VAL A 220 -15.60 6.96 -14.97
N THR A 221 -15.57 8.14 -15.59
CA THR A 221 -14.66 8.44 -16.72
C THR A 221 -13.54 9.42 -16.35
N ASP A 222 -13.63 10.05 -15.17
CA ASP A 222 -12.63 11.01 -14.68
C ASP A 222 -11.53 10.27 -13.92
N TRP A 223 -10.65 9.61 -14.68
CA TRP A 223 -9.46 8.93 -14.19
C TRP A 223 -8.35 9.02 -15.24
N THR A 224 -7.10 8.96 -14.78
CA THR A 224 -5.94 9.19 -15.64
C THR A 224 -5.60 7.93 -16.44
N GLN A 225 -5.77 7.99 -17.75
CA GLN A 225 -5.27 6.93 -18.65
C GLN A 225 -3.74 6.88 -18.65
N GLN A 226 -3.21 5.66 -18.59
CA GLN A 226 -1.78 5.42 -18.60
C GLN A 226 -1.23 5.50 -20.03
N THR A 227 -0.01 6.04 -20.20
CA THR A 227 0.65 6.00 -21.51
C THR A 227 1.14 4.59 -21.84
N PRO A 228 1.29 4.23 -23.12
CA PRO A 228 1.84 2.92 -23.53
C PRO A 228 3.19 2.59 -22.87
N GLU A 229 4.05 3.60 -22.68
CA GLU A 229 5.35 3.45 -22.02
C GLU A 229 5.19 3.11 -20.54
N GLN A 230 4.30 3.81 -19.82
CA GLN A 230 3.99 3.53 -18.42
C GLN A 230 3.43 2.11 -18.26
N LEU A 231 2.56 1.68 -19.16
CA LEU A 231 1.99 0.33 -19.15
C LEU A 231 3.03 -0.77 -19.36
N LYS A 232 3.97 -0.53 -20.29
CA LYS A 232 5.09 -1.46 -20.50
C LYS A 232 5.95 -1.60 -19.24
N GLN A 233 6.16 -0.50 -18.51
CA GLN A 233 6.89 -0.53 -17.24
C GLN A 233 6.11 -1.29 -16.16
N TRP A 234 4.81 -1.05 -16.03
CA TRP A 234 3.95 -1.75 -15.07
C TRP A 234 3.90 -3.26 -15.32
N ARG A 235 3.67 -3.68 -16.58
CA ARG A 235 3.67 -5.10 -16.96
C ARG A 235 5.00 -5.77 -16.62
N LYS A 236 6.13 -5.10 -16.89
CA LYS A 236 7.46 -5.61 -16.55
C LYS A 236 7.64 -5.77 -15.02
N ARG A 237 7.13 -4.82 -14.22
CA ARG A 237 7.17 -4.91 -12.76
C ARG A 237 6.37 -6.13 -12.27
N ILE A 238 5.13 -6.29 -12.73
CA ILE A 238 4.26 -7.40 -12.33
C ILE A 238 4.85 -8.77 -12.71
N THR A 239 5.45 -8.90 -13.89
CA THR A 239 6.10 -10.16 -14.29
C THR A 239 7.32 -10.51 -13.46
N ASN A 240 8.00 -9.51 -12.90
CA ASN A 240 9.17 -9.70 -12.03
C ASN A 240 8.76 -9.97 -10.57
N THR A 241 7.61 -9.44 -10.13
CA THR A 241 7.02 -9.67 -8.81
C THR A 241 6.06 -10.86 -8.83
N LYS A 242 6.44 -11.98 -9.49
CA LYS A 242 5.70 -13.26 -9.37
C LYS A 242 5.87 -13.86 -7.96
N GLU A 243 5.57 -13.06 -6.94
CA GLU A 243 5.29 -13.51 -5.60
C GLU A 243 3.88 -14.11 -5.58
N ASP A 244 3.67 -15.08 -4.72
CA ASP A 244 2.41 -15.79 -4.60
C ASP A 244 1.30 -14.80 -4.25
N ILE A 245 0.31 -14.64 -5.13
CA ILE A 245 -0.86 -13.80 -4.85
C ILE A 245 -1.53 -14.34 -3.59
N ILE A 246 -1.71 -13.47 -2.61
CA ILE A 246 -2.47 -13.78 -1.40
C ILE A 246 -3.95 -13.68 -1.80
N ASN A 247 -4.52 -14.84 -2.12
CA ASN A 247 -5.93 -15.00 -2.48
C ASN A 247 -6.82 -15.02 -1.24
#